data_AF-A0A066RQA6-F1
#
_entry.id   AF-A0A066RQA6-F1
#
_cell.length_a   1.000
_cell.length_b   1.000
_cell.length_c   1.000
_cell.angle_alpha   90.00
_cell.angle_beta   90.00
_cell.angle_gamma   90.00
#
_symmetry.space_group_name_H-M   'P 1'
#
loop_
_entity.id
_entity.type
_entity.pdbx_description
1 polymer ?
#
loop_
_entity_poly.entity_id
_entity_poly.type
_entity_poly.pdbx_seq_one_letter_code
_entity_poly.pdbx_strand_id
1 'polypeptide(L)'
;MQPRWLIAQLEEYSFLSQSHRALSDEVRKVLTLTENHGVEHTNRLDSDVYRFTVLYEQLMQAKRERWDSYEHRYKQTAIALEERDQELTEAQTDLERTKEHQSFWQNQLSLARNWKARAQSRVENAKQALRIAEHNRISAESSYHSAKAAYEYARAQKISVYVGKDSDGRDVYESRPNPATAERHAMNSAYSSLQSAISEESLAKSELNAARNEYAQASHQVEGSLTAVADMEVATRHAYSALTNAEDAKTNTLHARYTLDEERRILEEMDDTLKGIENCVSSQQSCQRDLHQQNTKALTTLRHHEQIQDDLVYEIYKIRYALENKVNLLAAFDAPVFLG
;
A
#
# COMPACT_ATOMS: atom_id res chain seq x y z
N MET A 1 103.89 -56.08 -29.33
CA MET A 1 103.96 -55.63 -27.92
C MET A 1 102.90 -54.53 -27.77
N GLN A 2 101.82 -54.73 -27.01
CA GLN A 2 100.72 -53.74 -26.97
C GLN A 2 101.24 -52.37 -26.50
N PRO A 3 100.96 -51.26 -27.22
CA PRO A 3 101.51 -49.97 -26.86
C PRO A 3 100.91 -49.47 -25.52
N ARG A 4 101.75 -49.21 -24.52
CA ARG A 4 101.32 -48.75 -23.18
C ARG A 4 100.49 -47.46 -23.20
N TRP A 5 100.72 -46.59 -24.18
CA TRP A 5 99.93 -45.36 -24.36
C TRP A 5 98.47 -45.64 -24.76
N LEU A 6 98.22 -46.75 -25.47
CA LEU A 6 96.90 -47.15 -25.94
C LEU A 6 96.05 -47.73 -24.79
N ILE A 7 96.69 -48.47 -23.87
CA ILE A 7 96.04 -49.01 -22.65
C ILE A 7 95.66 -47.87 -21.70
N ALA A 8 96.58 -46.92 -21.47
CA ALA A 8 96.29 -45.74 -20.64
C ALA A 8 95.14 -44.90 -21.21
N GLN A 9 95.08 -44.71 -22.54
CA GLN A 9 93.94 -44.04 -23.17
C GLN A 9 92.63 -44.81 -22.97
N LEU A 10 92.63 -46.14 -23.15
CA LEU A 10 91.41 -46.94 -22.93
C LEU A 10 90.92 -46.91 -21.47
N GLU A 11 91.83 -46.92 -20.50
CA GLU A 11 91.50 -46.80 -19.08
C GLU A 11 90.92 -45.41 -18.75
N GLU A 12 91.54 -44.34 -19.23
CA GLU A 12 91.03 -42.97 -19.09
C GLU A 12 89.66 -42.79 -19.75
N TYR A 13 89.45 -43.33 -20.96
CA TYR A 13 88.15 -43.34 -21.63
C TYR A 13 87.10 -44.17 -20.87
N SER A 14 87.49 -45.26 -20.22
CA SER A 14 86.57 -46.09 -19.42
C SER A 14 86.09 -45.37 -18.16
N PHE A 15 87.00 -44.62 -17.50
CA PHE A 15 86.68 -43.80 -16.33
C PHE A 15 85.79 -42.61 -16.71
N LEU A 16 86.13 -41.89 -17.79
CA LEU A 16 85.29 -40.82 -18.33
C LEU A 16 83.91 -41.33 -18.74
N SER A 17 83.83 -42.52 -19.36
CA SER A 17 82.56 -43.17 -19.69
C SER A 17 81.67 -43.45 -18.47
N GLN A 18 82.24 -43.90 -17.36
CA GLN A 18 81.48 -44.18 -16.13
C GLN A 18 81.01 -42.88 -15.47
N SER A 19 81.87 -41.87 -15.40
CA SER A 19 81.51 -40.53 -14.91
C SER A 19 80.41 -39.88 -15.74
N HIS A 20 80.47 -40.02 -17.07
CA HIS A 20 79.45 -39.51 -17.98
C HIS A 20 78.10 -40.24 -17.85
N ARG A 21 78.10 -41.56 -17.60
CA ARG A 21 76.86 -42.31 -17.32
C ARG A 21 76.21 -41.87 -16.01
N ALA A 22 77.00 -41.72 -14.95
CA ALA A 22 76.48 -41.25 -13.66
C ALA A 22 75.92 -39.82 -13.73
N LEU A 23 76.61 -38.91 -14.44
CA LEU A 23 76.11 -37.56 -14.71
C LEU A 23 74.81 -37.61 -15.55
N SER A 24 74.76 -38.49 -16.55
CA SER A 24 73.59 -38.66 -17.43
C SER A 24 72.35 -39.11 -16.67
N ASP A 25 72.51 -40.08 -15.76
CA ASP A 25 71.42 -40.59 -14.91
C ASP A 25 70.94 -39.54 -13.89
N GLU A 26 71.85 -38.74 -13.31
CA GLU A 26 71.47 -37.66 -12.38
C GLU A 26 70.76 -36.51 -13.11
N VAL A 27 71.22 -36.14 -14.30
CA VAL A 27 70.51 -35.16 -15.16
C VAL A 27 69.11 -35.66 -15.50
N ARG A 28 68.97 -36.93 -15.91
CA ARG A 28 67.66 -37.52 -16.21
C ARG A 28 66.74 -37.50 -15.01
N LYS A 29 67.24 -37.82 -13.82
CA LYS A 29 66.47 -37.77 -12.56
C LYS A 29 66.01 -36.36 -12.20
N VAL A 30 66.89 -35.37 -12.31
CA VAL A 30 66.54 -33.95 -12.09
C VAL A 30 65.51 -33.49 -13.12
N LEU A 31 65.64 -33.92 -14.38
CA LEU A 31 64.72 -33.59 -15.46
C LEU A 31 63.32 -34.14 -15.16
N THR A 32 63.20 -35.44 -14.85
CA THR A 32 61.92 -36.05 -14.46
C THR A 32 61.29 -35.39 -13.22
N LEU A 33 62.09 -35.03 -12.21
CA LEU A 33 61.59 -34.31 -11.03
C LEU A 33 61.09 -32.90 -11.39
N THR A 34 61.77 -32.21 -12.31
CA THR A 34 61.40 -30.86 -12.74
C THR A 34 60.14 -30.89 -13.60
N GLU A 35 59.99 -31.88 -14.49
CA GLU A 35 58.77 -32.09 -15.28
C GLU A 35 57.57 -32.38 -14.36
N ASN A 36 57.73 -33.30 -13.40
CA ASN A 36 56.65 -33.67 -12.49
C ASN A 36 56.21 -32.51 -11.58
N HIS A 37 57.16 -31.78 -10.97
CA HIS A 37 56.82 -30.60 -10.18
C HIS A 37 56.20 -29.49 -11.04
N GLY A 38 56.72 -29.27 -12.24
CA GLY A 38 56.18 -28.28 -13.18
C GLY A 38 54.71 -28.56 -13.49
N VAL A 39 54.36 -29.81 -13.81
CA VAL A 39 52.98 -30.24 -14.10
C VAL A 39 52.08 -30.11 -12.87
N GLU A 40 52.54 -30.52 -11.70
CA GLU A 40 51.75 -30.43 -10.46
C GLU A 40 51.40 -28.98 -10.11
N HIS A 41 52.38 -28.07 -10.18
CA HIS A 41 52.16 -26.66 -9.87
C HIS A 41 51.28 -25.96 -10.90
N THR A 42 51.41 -26.26 -12.20
CA THR A 42 50.50 -25.72 -13.22
C THR A 42 49.07 -26.22 -13.03
N ASN A 43 48.89 -27.51 -12.71
CA ASN A 43 47.55 -28.07 -12.48
C ASN A 43 46.85 -27.46 -11.25
N ARG A 44 47.62 -27.19 -10.18
CA ARG A 44 47.10 -26.49 -8.99
C ARG A 44 46.68 -25.06 -9.34
N LEU A 45 47.52 -24.34 -10.07
CA LEU A 45 47.21 -22.98 -10.53
C LEU A 45 45.95 -22.97 -11.41
N ASP A 46 45.82 -23.92 -12.34
CA ASP A 46 44.64 -24.05 -13.20
C ASP A 46 43.37 -24.27 -12.38
N SER A 47 43.44 -25.13 -11.36
CA SER A 47 42.32 -25.39 -10.47
C SER A 47 41.92 -24.16 -9.66
N ASP A 48 42.89 -23.40 -9.14
CA ASP A 48 42.62 -22.21 -8.34
C ASP A 48 42.02 -21.09 -9.20
N VAL A 49 42.59 -20.81 -10.38
CA VAL A 49 42.06 -19.80 -11.30
C VAL A 49 40.65 -20.18 -11.77
N TYR A 50 40.40 -21.45 -12.06
CA TYR A 50 39.05 -21.94 -12.38
C TYR A 50 38.07 -21.70 -11.24
N ARG A 51 38.44 -22.05 -10.00
CA ARG A 51 37.58 -21.83 -8.82
C ARG A 51 37.25 -20.36 -8.61
N PHE A 52 38.22 -19.47 -8.74
CA PHE A 52 37.99 -18.03 -8.62
C PHE A 52 37.10 -17.49 -9.75
N THR A 53 37.27 -17.99 -10.97
CA THR A 53 36.42 -17.60 -12.11
C THR A 53 34.97 -18.03 -11.90
N VAL A 54 34.74 -19.28 -11.48
CA VAL A 54 33.39 -19.78 -11.15
C VAL A 54 32.74 -19.00 -10.01
N LEU A 55 33.51 -18.68 -8.96
CA LEU A 55 33.00 -17.87 -7.85
C LEU A 55 32.60 -16.47 -8.32
N TYR A 56 33.41 -15.82 -9.16
CA TYR A 56 33.10 -14.52 -9.74
C TYR A 56 31.81 -14.57 -10.58
N GLU A 57 31.65 -15.58 -11.43
CA GLU A 57 30.44 -15.76 -12.24
C GLU A 57 29.18 -15.95 -11.37
N GLN A 58 29.29 -16.74 -10.30
CA GLN A 58 28.19 -16.92 -9.33
C GLN A 58 27.82 -15.61 -8.63
N LEU A 59 28.80 -14.83 -8.20
CA LEU A 59 28.56 -13.53 -7.58
C LEU A 59 27.93 -12.54 -8.57
N MET A 60 28.35 -12.54 -9.83
CA MET A 60 27.76 -11.73 -10.90
C MET A 60 26.31 -12.12 -11.17
N GLN A 61 25.98 -13.41 -11.17
CA GLN A 61 24.62 -13.88 -11.30
C GLN A 61 23.75 -13.45 -10.11
N ALA A 62 24.21 -13.71 -8.88
CA ALA A 62 23.49 -13.32 -7.66
C ALA A 62 23.25 -11.80 -7.59
N LYS A 63 24.23 -11.01 -8.04
CA LYS A 63 24.12 -9.55 -8.17
C LYS A 63 23.01 -9.15 -9.15
N ARG A 64 22.94 -9.77 -10.34
CA ARG A 64 21.88 -9.49 -11.33
C ARG A 64 20.49 -9.80 -10.76
N GLU A 65 20.33 -10.98 -10.16
CA GLU A 65 19.06 -11.39 -9.55
C GLU A 65 18.61 -10.41 -8.44
N ARG A 66 19.55 -9.90 -7.63
CA ARG A 66 19.26 -8.88 -6.62
C ARG A 66 18.87 -7.53 -7.23
N TRP A 67 19.56 -7.08 -8.27
CA TRP A 67 19.19 -5.85 -8.99
C TRP A 67 17.79 -5.93 -9.59
N ASP A 68 17.45 -7.06 -10.23
CA ASP A 68 16.12 -7.27 -10.82
C ASP A 68 15.03 -7.27 -9.73
N SER A 69 15.28 -7.95 -8.61
CA SER A 69 14.38 -7.98 -7.46
C SER A 69 14.20 -6.60 -6.82
N TYR A 70 15.29 -5.85 -6.67
CA TYR A 70 15.29 -4.48 -6.18
C TYR A 70 14.47 -3.58 -7.09
N GLU A 71 14.69 -3.61 -8.41
CA GLU A 71 14.00 -2.76 -9.37
C GLU A 71 12.48 -3.03 -9.38
N HIS A 72 12.10 -4.31 -9.26
CA HIS A 72 10.70 -4.69 -9.15
C HIS A 72 10.04 -4.13 -7.87
N ARG A 73 10.68 -4.32 -6.71
CA ARG A 73 10.18 -3.79 -5.43
C ARG A 73 10.14 -2.27 -5.41
N TYR A 74 11.12 -1.61 -6.01
CA TYR A 74 11.16 -0.16 -6.14
C TYR A 74 9.99 0.38 -6.96
N LYS A 75 9.71 -0.23 -8.13
CA LYS A 75 8.54 0.14 -8.95
C LYS A 75 7.23 -0.07 -8.20
N GLN A 76 7.06 -1.19 -7.52
CA GLN A 76 5.87 -1.46 -6.70
C GLN A 76 5.70 -0.44 -5.57
N THR A 77 6.80 -0.10 -4.88
CA THR A 77 6.76 0.86 -3.78
C THR A 77 6.45 2.27 -4.29
N ALA A 78 6.93 2.64 -5.48
CA ALA A 78 6.59 3.92 -6.11
C ALA A 78 5.10 4.01 -6.46
N ILE A 79 4.52 2.97 -7.07
CA ILE A 79 3.08 2.90 -7.36
C ILE A 79 2.28 2.96 -6.06
N ALA A 80 2.64 2.16 -5.06
CA ALA A 80 1.97 2.17 -3.77
C ALA A 80 2.03 3.56 -3.10
N LEU A 81 3.13 4.30 -3.26
CA LEU A 81 3.23 5.66 -2.71
C LEU A 81 2.26 6.63 -3.38
N GLU A 82 2.10 6.56 -4.71
CA GLU A 82 1.10 7.34 -5.45
C GLU A 82 -0.33 6.98 -5.01
N GLU A 83 -0.63 5.69 -4.84
CA GLU A 83 -1.93 5.22 -4.32
C GLU A 83 -2.18 5.74 -2.90
N ARG A 84 -1.17 5.69 -2.01
CA ARG A 84 -1.28 6.24 -0.64
C ARG A 84 -1.48 7.75 -0.63
N ASP A 85 -0.87 8.48 -1.55
CA ASP A 85 -1.08 9.93 -1.69
C ASP A 85 -2.52 10.26 -2.13
N GLN A 86 -3.07 9.46 -3.03
CA GLN A 86 -4.46 9.59 -3.45
C GLN A 86 -5.42 9.26 -2.29
N GLU A 87 -5.23 8.13 -1.60
CA GLU A 87 -6.02 7.73 -0.43
C GLU A 87 -6.02 8.81 0.66
N LEU A 88 -4.86 9.43 0.91
CA LEU A 88 -4.73 10.53 1.88
C LEU A 88 -5.56 11.74 1.45
N THR A 89 -5.50 12.11 0.17
CA THR A 89 -6.25 13.25 -0.38
C THR A 89 -7.76 13.00 -0.33
N GLU A 90 -8.20 11.78 -0.64
CA GLU A 90 -9.59 11.36 -0.54
C GLU A 90 -10.07 11.40 0.91
N ALA A 91 -9.29 10.86 1.85
CA ALA A 91 -9.62 10.88 3.28
C ALA A 91 -9.71 12.32 3.85
N GLN A 92 -8.84 13.24 3.40
CA GLN A 92 -8.93 14.66 3.75
C GLN A 92 -10.22 15.29 3.23
N THR A 93 -10.55 15.04 1.96
CA THR A 93 -11.77 15.56 1.32
C THR A 93 -13.03 15.04 2.01
N ASP A 94 -13.07 13.74 2.34
CA ASP A 94 -14.20 13.13 3.03
C ASP A 94 -14.34 13.64 4.47
N LEU A 95 -13.23 13.92 5.16
CA LEU A 95 -13.28 14.57 6.47
C LEU A 95 -13.87 15.99 6.39
N GLU A 96 -13.52 16.77 5.36
CA GLU A 96 -14.09 18.11 5.17
C GLU A 96 -15.60 18.02 4.87
N ARG A 97 -16.01 17.15 3.94
CA ARG A 97 -17.43 16.93 3.62
C ARG A 97 -18.24 16.47 4.82
N THR A 98 -17.70 15.56 5.64
CA THR A 98 -18.41 15.09 6.85
C THR A 98 -18.56 16.20 7.89
N LYS A 99 -17.57 17.10 8.05
CA LYS A 99 -17.70 18.29 8.90
C LYS A 99 -18.77 19.26 8.39
N GLU A 100 -18.82 19.49 7.08
CA GLU A 100 -19.86 20.31 6.46
C GLU A 100 -21.26 19.71 6.72
N HIS A 101 -21.43 18.41 6.49
CA HIS A 101 -22.68 17.71 6.78
C HIS A 101 -23.06 17.75 8.27
N GLN A 102 -22.10 17.61 9.17
CA GLN A 102 -22.34 17.75 10.61
C GLN A 102 -22.88 19.15 10.93
N SER A 103 -22.25 20.21 10.39
CA SER A 103 -22.71 21.58 10.58
C SER A 103 -24.12 21.82 10.01
N PHE A 104 -24.42 21.22 8.86
CA PHE A 104 -25.74 21.27 8.24
C PHE A 104 -26.81 20.66 9.16
N TRP A 105 -26.57 19.45 9.67
CA TRP A 105 -27.53 18.76 10.55
C TRP A 105 -27.69 19.45 11.91
N GLN A 106 -26.63 20.05 12.45
CA GLN A 106 -26.73 20.90 13.64
C GLN A 106 -27.63 22.12 13.39
N ASN A 107 -27.53 22.74 12.23
CA ASN A 107 -28.42 23.84 11.84
C ASN A 107 -29.88 23.34 11.67
N GLN A 108 -30.09 22.20 11.02
CA GLN A 108 -31.43 21.61 10.90
C GLN A 108 -32.06 21.30 12.27
N LEU A 109 -31.27 20.81 13.22
CA LEU A 109 -31.71 20.58 14.59
C LEU A 109 -32.13 21.90 15.29
N SER A 110 -31.38 22.98 15.08
CA SER A 110 -31.74 24.31 15.58
C SER A 110 -33.08 24.79 15.00
N LEU A 111 -33.25 24.68 13.68
CA LEU A 111 -34.48 25.05 12.99
C LEU A 111 -35.68 24.22 13.46
N ALA A 112 -35.50 22.90 13.64
CA ALA A 112 -36.52 22.00 14.15
C ALA A 112 -36.94 22.35 15.59
N ARG A 113 -35.98 22.67 16.47
CA ARG A 113 -36.24 23.13 17.84
C ARG A 113 -37.04 24.43 17.87
N ASN A 114 -36.66 25.38 17.02
CA ASN A 114 -37.39 26.65 16.87
C ASN A 114 -38.81 26.44 16.34
N TRP A 115 -38.99 25.54 15.37
CA TRP A 115 -40.32 25.17 14.89
C TRP A 115 -41.17 24.53 15.97
N LYS A 116 -40.62 23.57 16.73
CA LYS A 116 -41.31 22.93 17.88
C LYS A 116 -41.76 23.96 18.92
N ALA A 117 -40.90 24.93 19.26
CA ALA A 117 -41.25 25.99 20.21
C ALA A 117 -42.40 26.88 19.69
N ARG A 118 -42.37 27.25 18.40
CA ARG A 118 -43.48 28.00 17.77
C ARG A 118 -44.78 27.21 17.72
N ALA A 119 -44.72 25.93 17.36
CA ALA A 119 -45.87 25.04 17.32
C ALA A 119 -46.48 24.85 18.73
N GLN A 120 -45.65 24.76 19.77
CA GLN A 120 -46.11 24.72 21.16
C GLN A 120 -46.86 26.00 21.55
N SER A 121 -46.32 27.16 21.19
CA SER A 121 -46.99 28.45 21.42
C SER A 121 -48.34 28.52 20.67
N ARG A 122 -48.40 28.05 19.42
CA ARG A 122 -49.65 27.95 18.66
C ARG A 122 -50.69 27.05 19.35
N VAL A 123 -50.27 25.92 19.91
CA VAL A 123 -51.16 25.03 20.69
C VAL A 123 -51.73 25.74 21.91
N GLU A 124 -50.91 26.46 22.68
CA GLU A 124 -51.40 27.19 23.87
C GLU A 124 -52.36 28.32 23.49
N ASN A 125 -52.06 29.07 22.42
CA ASN A 125 -52.95 30.11 21.90
C ASN A 125 -54.28 29.52 21.43
N ALA A 126 -54.26 28.39 20.71
CA ALA A 126 -55.47 27.71 20.25
C ALA A 126 -56.30 27.15 21.41
N LYS A 127 -55.67 26.63 22.47
CA LYS A 127 -56.36 26.23 23.70
C LYS A 127 -57.07 27.41 24.36
N GLN A 128 -56.40 28.56 24.43
CA GLN A 128 -57.00 29.77 25.00
C GLN A 128 -58.16 30.28 24.14
N ALA A 129 -58.00 30.33 22.81
CA ALA A 129 -59.07 30.72 21.89
C ALA A 129 -60.29 29.81 22.01
N LEU A 130 -60.09 28.48 22.13
CA LEU A 130 -61.17 27.54 22.36
C LEU A 130 -61.93 27.82 23.66
N ARG A 131 -61.22 28.08 24.77
CA ARG A 131 -61.88 28.42 26.06
C ARG A 131 -62.73 29.69 25.94
N ILE A 132 -62.25 30.70 25.21
CA ILE A 132 -62.99 31.94 24.97
C ILE A 132 -64.23 31.65 24.11
N ALA A 133 -64.10 30.87 23.04
CA ALA A 133 -65.21 30.50 22.18
C ALA A 133 -66.28 29.67 22.91
N GLU A 134 -65.88 28.70 23.74
CA GLU A 134 -66.78 27.91 24.58
C GLU A 134 -67.54 28.80 25.58
N HIS A 135 -66.85 29.76 26.20
CA HIS A 135 -67.48 30.74 27.08
C HIS A 135 -68.49 31.63 26.34
N ASN A 136 -68.12 32.12 25.16
CA ASN A 136 -69.02 32.92 24.31
C ASN A 136 -70.25 32.13 23.88
N ARG A 137 -70.09 30.84 23.53
CA ARG A 137 -71.23 29.96 23.21
C ARG A 137 -72.17 29.81 24.41
N ILE A 138 -71.65 29.55 25.60
CA ILE A 138 -72.46 29.41 26.83
C ILE A 138 -73.21 30.72 27.13
N SER A 139 -72.54 31.87 26.99
CA SER A 139 -73.16 33.19 27.17
C SER A 139 -74.28 33.46 26.15
N ALA A 140 -74.04 33.14 24.87
CA ALA A 140 -75.02 33.29 23.80
C ALA A 140 -76.20 32.33 23.98
N GLU A 141 -75.97 31.11 24.46
CA GLU A 141 -76.99 30.12 24.78
C GLU A 141 -77.89 30.61 25.93
N SER A 142 -77.28 31.12 27.02
CA SER A 142 -78.02 31.76 28.11
C SER A 142 -78.84 32.96 27.63
N SER A 143 -78.27 33.80 26.76
CA SER A 143 -78.97 34.96 26.18
C SER A 143 -80.15 34.54 25.30
N TYR A 144 -79.99 33.49 24.49
CA TYR A 144 -81.06 32.90 23.70
C TYR A 144 -82.17 32.33 24.58
N HIS A 145 -81.83 31.58 25.63
CA HIS A 145 -82.82 31.05 26.58
C HIS A 145 -83.60 32.17 27.28
N SER A 146 -82.93 33.23 27.72
CA SER A 146 -83.57 34.40 28.33
C SER A 146 -84.50 35.12 27.34
N ALA A 147 -84.04 35.36 26.12
CA ALA A 147 -84.86 36.02 25.09
C ALA A 147 -86.06 35.17 24.66
N LYS A 148 -85.89 33.84 24.60
CA LYS A 148 -86.97 32.89 24.32
C LYS A 148 -88.02 32.90 25.44
N ALA A 149 -87.60 32.84 26.70
CA ALA A 149 -88.52 32.92 27.84
C ALA A 149 -89.30 34.26 27.86
N ALA A 150 -88.63 35.37 27.57
CA ALA A 150 -89.28 36.68 27.46
C ALA A 150 -90.32 36.73 26.33
N TYR A 151 -90.01 36.16 25.16
CA TYR A 151 -90.96 36.03 24.06
C TYR A 151 -92.16 35.14 24.42
N GLU A 152 -91.92 33.98 25.04
CA GLU A 152 -92.98 33.08 25.49
C GLU A 152 -93.91 33.76 26.51
N TYR A 153 -93.34 34.50 27.46
CA TYR A 153 -94.11 35.29 28.42
C TYR A 153 -94.90 36.42 27.75
N ALA A 154 -94.27 37.23 26.89
CA ALA A 154 -94.92 38.34 26.20
C ALA A 154 -96.08 37.87 25.31
N ARG A 155 -95.91 36.74 24.61
CA ARG A 155 -96.93 36.12 23.76
C ARG A 155 -98.10 35.56 24.57
N ALA A 156 -97.88 35.13 25.81
CA ALA A 156 -98.94 34.65 26.70
C ALA A 156 -99.84 35.78 27.23
N GLN A 157 -99.40 37.04 27.15
CA GLN A 157 -100.19 38.19 27.59
C GLN A 157 -101.22 38.63 26.53
N LYS A 158 -102.32 39.21 27.01
CA LYS A 158 -103.30 39.91 26.17
C LYS A 158 -103.14 41.42 26.31
N ILE A 159 -103.24 42.13 25.20
CA ILE A 159 -103.18 43.59 25.15
C ILE A 159 -104.57 44.16 24.85
N SER A 160 -104.86 45.32 25.43
CA SER A 160 -106.09 46.05 25.17
C SER A 160 -105.87 46.97 23.96
N VAL A 161 -106.57 46.71 22.86
CA VAL A 161 -106.44 47.45 21.60
C VAL A 161 -107.70 48.28 21.40
N TYR A 162 -107.55 49.59 21.21
CA TYR A 162 -108.66 50.47 20.91
C TYR A 162 -109.30 50.10 19.57
N VAL A 163 -110.63 49.90 19.55
CA VAL A 163 -111.38 49.43 18.37
C VAL A 163 -112.31 50.49 17.79
N GLY A 164 -112.54 51.59 18.52
CA GLY A 164 -113.44 52.67 18.11
C GLY A 164 -114.25 53.22 19.27
N LYS A 165 -115.24 54.06 18.96
CA LYS A 165 -116.19 54.58 19.94
C LYS A 165 -117.53 53.85 19.84
N ASP A 166 -118.17 53.61 20.97
CA ASP A 166 -119.55 53.14 20.98
C ASP A 166 -120.53 54.24 20.54
N SER A 167 -121.82 53.90 20.44
CA SER A 167 -122.90 54.82 20.07
C SER A 167 -123.07 56.01 21.02
N ASP A 168 -122.47 55.95 22.22
CA ASP A 168 -122.49 57.02 23.23
C ASP A 168 -121.19 57.84 23.25
N GLY A 169 -120.27 57.59 22.30
CA GLY A 169 -119.01 58.31 22.15
C GLY A 169 -117.89 57.89 23.12
N ARG A 170 -118.05 56.77 23.83
CA ARG A 170 -117.05 56.22 24.76
C ARG A 170 -116.09 55.29 24.04
N ASP A 171 -114.84 55.31 24.49
CA ASP A 171 -113.78 54.51 23.87
C ASP A 171 -113.96 53.02 24.21
N VAL A 172 -114.02 52.16 23.19
CA VAL A 172 -114.15 50.71 23.31
C VAL A 172 -112.81 50.06 22.98
N TYR A 173 -112.41 49.11 23.82
CA TYR A 173 -111.18 48.34 23.65
C TYR A 173 -111.47 46.84 23.57
N GLU A 174 -110.74 46.13 22.72
CA GLU A 174 -110.80 44.67 22.56
C GLU A 174 -109.51 44.04 23.10
N SER A 175 -109.65 42.94 23.84
CA SER A 175 -108.52 42.17 24.33
C SER A 175 -107.99 41.25 23.23
N ARG A 176 -106.85 41.60 22.63
CA ARG A 176 -106.19 40.81 21.58
C ARG A 176 -104.93 40.13 22.10
N PRO A 177 -104.50 39.00 21.51
CA PRO A 177 -103.20 38.40 21.82
C PRO A 177 -102.07 39.40 21.53
N ASN A 178 -101.08 39.49 22.41
CA ASN A 178 -99.91 40.32 22.16
C ASN A 178 -99.11 39.72 20.97
N PRO A 179 -98.86 40.49 19.89
CA PRO A 179 -98.06 40.02 18.78
C PRO A 179 -96.58 39.82 19.14
N ALA A 180 -96.10 40.38 20.25
CA ALA A 180 -94.75 40.19 20.83
C ALA A 180 -93.61 40.34 19.79
N THR A 181 -93.75 41.32 18.89
CA THR A 181 -92.85 41.49 17.74
C THR A 181 -91.45 41.87 18.15
N ALA A 182 -91.29 42.77 19.13
CA ALA A 182 -89.98 43.19 19.63
C ALA A 182 -89.21 42.04 20.28
N GLU A 183 -89.89 41.24 21.11
CA GLU A 183 -89.33 40.06 21.78
C GLU A 183 -89.00 38.96 20.77
N ARG A 184 -89.82 38.79 19.73
CA ARG A 184 -89.51 37.88 18.62
C ARG A 184 -88.25 38.29 17.86
N HIS A 185 -88.08 39.59 17.60
CA HIS A 185 -86.85 40.11 16.97
C HIS A 185 -85.64 39.90 17.87
N ALA A 186 -85.75 40.17 19.18
CA ALA A 186 -84.69 39.93 20.16
C ALA A 186 -84.31 38.43 20.25
N MET A 187 -85.30 37.52 20.27
CA MET A 187 -85.08 36.08 20.25
C MET A 187 -84.36 35.64 18.97
N ASN A 188 -84.78 36.12 17.80
CA ASN A 188 -84.14 35.79 16.53
C ASN A 188 -82.70 36.32 16.47
N SER A 189 -82.45 37.52 16.98
CA SER A 189 -81.10 38.09 17.09
C SER A 189 -80.21 37.26 18.01
N ALA A 190 -80.70 36.88 19.20
CA ALA A 190 -79.98 36.03 20.14
C ALA A 190 -79.71 34.63 19.55
N TYR A 191 -80.65 34.07 18.79
CA TYR A 191 -80.44 32.81 18.06
C TYR A 191 -79.33 32.92 17.01
N SER A 192 -79.31 34.03 16.25
CA SER A 192 -78.24 34.31 15.28
C SER A 192 -76.87 34.40 15.97
N SER A 193 -76.79 35.11 17.11
CA SER A 193 -75.58 35.19 17.92
C SER A 193 -75.13 33.83 18.44
N LEU A 194 -76.07 32.97 18.87
CA LEU A 194 -75.76 31.59 19.28
C LEU A 194 -75.20 30.77 18.12
N GLN A 195 -75.78 30.86 16.93
CA GLN A 195 -75.27 30.17 15.74
C GLN A 195 -73.86 30.64 15.35
N SER A 196 -73.58 31.94 15.44
CA SER A 196 -72.23 32.48 15.26
C SER A 196 -71.24 31.91 16.28
N ALA A 197 -71.61 31.87 17.56
CA ALA A 197 -70.76 31.35 18.62
C ALA A 197 -70.50 29.84 18.48
N ILE A 198 -71.49 29.05 18.03
CA ILE A 198 -71.32 27.62 17.72
C ILE A 198 -70.30 27.44 16.58
N SER A 199 -70.41 28.26 15.53
CA SER A 199 -69.45 28.25 14.41
C SER A 199 -68.04 28.60 14.86
N GLU A 200 -67.88 29.65 15.67
CA GLU A 200 -66.59 30.06 16.24
C GLU A 200 -65.96 28.96 17.12
N GLU A 201 -66.74 28.28 17.96
CA GLU A 201 -66.26 27.15 18.76
C GLU A 201 -65.78 26.00 17.86
N SER A 202 -66.53 25.67 16.80
CA SER A 202 -66.15 24.64 15.83
C SER A 202 -64.82 24.96 15.13
N LEU A 203 -64.66 26.22 14.69
CA LEU A 203 -63.41 26.70 14.09
C LEU A 203 -62.25 26.63 15.09
N ALA A 204 -62.46 27.05 16.34
CA ALA A 204 -61.43 26.98 17.38
C ALA A 204 -61.03 25.53 17.72
N LYS A 205 -61.97 24.58 17.72
CA LYS A 205 -61.69 23.14 17.86
C LYS A 205 -60.85 22.60 16.71
N SER A 206 -61.20 22.97 15.47
CA SER A 206 -60.44 22.58 14.29
C SER A 206 -59.01 23.12 14.34
N GLU A 207 -58.84 24.38 14.72
CA GLU A 207 -57.53 25.02 14.84
C GLU A 207 -56.67 24.38 15.94
N LEU A 208 -57.27 24.03 17.10
CA LEU A 208 -56.54 23.30 18.14
C LEU A 208 -56.05 21.94 17.67
N ASN A 209 -56.87 21.20 16.90
CA ASN A 209 -56.47 19.92 16.34
C ASN A 209 -55.34 20.10 15.32
N ALA A 210 -55.43 21.11 14.45
CA ALA A 210 -54.37 21.43 13.50
C ALA A 210 -53.05 21.80 14.20
N ALA A 211 -53.11 22.63 15.24
CA ALA A 211 -51.94 23.02 16.03
C ALA A 211 -51.30 21.83 16.76
N ARG A 212 -52.10 20.90 17.29
CA ARG A 212 -51.59 19.66 17.91
C ARG A 212 -50.88 18.77 16.90
N ASN A 213 -51.43 18.63 15.70
CA ASN A 213 -50.80 17.87 14.62
C ASN A 213 -49.48 18.50 14.18
N GLU A 214 -49.43 19.82 14.03
CA GLU A 214 -48.18 20.53 13.72
C GLU A 214 -47.12 20.33 14.82
N TYR A 215 -47.51 20.41 16.10
CA TYR A 215 -46.59 20.16 17.21
C TYR A 215 -46.04 18.74 17.21
N ALA A 216 -46.87 17.74 16.88
CA ALA A 216 -46.42 16.35 16.75
C ALA A 216 -45.40 16.19 15.61
N GLN A 217 -45.67 16.79 14.45
CA GLN A 217 -44.74 16.79 13.30
C GLN A 217 -43.42 17.48 13.65
N ALA A 218 -43.48 18.65 14.29
CA ALA A 218 -42.28 19.38 14.73
C ALA A 218 -41.47 18.59 15.76
N SER A 219 -42.14 17.86 16.66
CA SER A 219 -41.47 16.99 17.63
C SER A 219 -40.75 15.83 16.94
N HIS A 220 -41.39 15.17 15.98
CA HIS A 220 -40.77 14.11 15.20
C HIS A 220 -39.57 14.61 14.38
N GLN A 221 -39.66 15.81 13.80
CA GLN A 221 -38.55 16.43 13.09
C GLN A 221 -37.34 16.70 14.01
N VAL A 222 -37.58 17.10 15.27
CA VAL A 222 -36.50 17.28 16.26
C VAL A 222 -35.82 15.95 16.58
N GLU A 223 -36.60 14.88 16.79
CA GLU A 223 -36.06 13.54 17.04
C GLU A 223 -35.22 13.03 15.87
N GLY A 224 -35.73 13.14 14.63
CA GLY A 224 -34.99 12.76 13.43
C GLY A 224 -33.71 13.60 13.21
N SER A 225 -33.75 14.88 13.56
CA SER A 225 -32.56 15.74 13.49
C SER A 225 -31.53 15.39 14.57
N LEU A 226 -31.95 14.97 15.76
CA LEU A 226 -31.05 14.50 16.82
C LEU A 226 -30.32 13.22 16.41
N THR A 227 -31.03 12.26 15.83
CA THR A 227 -30.41 11.02 15.34
C THR A 227 -29.42 11.31 14.21
N ALA A 228 -29.79 12.17 13.26
CA ALA A 228 -28.89 12.55 12.18
C ALA A 228 -27.61 13.24 12.67
N VAL A 229 -27.69 14.11 13.69
CA VAL A 229 -26.50 14.72 14.31
C VAL A 229 -25.62 13.66 14.97
N ALA A 230 -26.20 12.72 15.71
CA ALA A 230 -25.45 11.64 16.35
C ALA A 230 -24.75 10.73 15.31
N ASP A 231 -25.43 10.39 14.22
CA ASP A 231 -24.86 9.62 13.11
C ASP A 231 -23.69 10.38 12.45
N MET A 232 -23.82 11.70 12.27
CA MET A 232 -22.72 12.52 11.75
C MET A 232 -21.53 12.56 12.71
N GLU A 233 -21.73 12.63 14.03
CA GLU A 233 -20.63 12.57 14.99
C GLU A 233 -19.87 11.23 14.94
N VAL A 234 -20.56 10.13 14.64
CA VAL A 234 -19.94 8.83 14.38
C VAL A 234 -19.19 8.85 13.05
N ALA A 235 -19.80 9.35 11.98
CA ALA A 235 -19.19 9.44 10.66
C ALA A 235 -17.91 10.30 10.66
N THR A 236 -17.93 11.46 11.33
CA THR A 236 -16.75 12.32 11.49
C THR A 236 -15.63 11.61 12.23
N ARG A 237 -15.93 10.83 13.29
CA ARG A 237 -14.91 10.02 13.98
C ARG A 237 -14.30 8.96 13.07
N HIS A 238 -15.10 8.29 12.25
CA HIS A 238 -14.59 7.34 11.26
C HIS A 238 -13.73 8.03 10.20
N ALA A 239 -14.12 9.20 9.72
CA ALA A 239 -13.31 9.99 8.78
C ALA A 239 -11.96 10.40 9.37
N TYR A 240 -11.92 10.81 10.65
CA TYR A 240 -10.65 11.06 11.35
C TYR A 240 -9.76 9.81 11.45
N SER A 241 -10.36 8.66 11.79
CA SER A 241 -9.62 7.39 11.83
C SER A 241 -9.11 6.97 10.46
N ALA A 242 -9.90 7.16 9.40
CA ALA A 242 -9.48 6.87 8.04
C ALA A 242 -8.31 7.75 7.60
N LEU A 243 -8.37 9.06 7.92
CA LEU A 243 -7.27 9.99 7.66
C LEU A 243 -5.98 9.56 8.37
N THR A 244 -6.07 9.23 9.66
CA THR A 244 -4.90 8.77 10.45
C THR A 244 -4.30 7.49 9.84
N ASN A 245 -5.14 6.53 9.47
CA ASN A 245 -4.69 5.29 8.84
C ASN A 245 -4.00 5.55 7.49
N ALA A 246 -4.50 6.51 6.70
CA ALA A 246 -3.88 6.89 5.43
C ALA A 246 -2.51 7.57 5.63
N GLU A 247 -2.39 8.44 6.64
CA GLU A 247 -1.11 9.07 7.04
C GLU A 247 -0.08 8.02 7.46
N ASP A 248 -0.48 7.06 8.31
CA ASP A 248 0.36 5.96 8.77
C ASP A 248 0.79 5.06 7.59
N ALA A 249 -0.15 4.72 6.71
CA ALA A 249 0.13 3.89 5.55
C ALA A 249 1.12 4.57 4.60
N LYS A 250 0.97 5.87 4.34
CA LYS A 250 1.94 6.66 3.57
C LYS A 250 3.32 6.67 4.23
N THR A 251 3.36 6.89 5.55
CA THR A 251 4.61 6.91 6.32
C THR A 251 5.34 5.57 6.25
N ASN A 252 4.62 4.46 6.38
CA ASN A 252 5.19 3.11 6.23
C ASN A 252 5.75 2.85 4.82
N THR A 253 5.03 3.28 3.77
CA THR A 253 5.52 3.17 2.39
C THR A 253 6.76 4.04 2.15
N LEU A 254 6.84 5.23 2.75
CA LEU A 254 8.05 6.06 2.72
C LEU A 254 9.23 5.37 3.41
N HIS A 255 9.02 4.74 4.57
CA HIS A 255 10.06 3.94 5.23
C HIS A 255 10.54 2.76 4.38
N ALA A 256 9.62 2.07 3.70
CA ALA A 256 9.98 1.02 2.75
C ALA A 256 10.86 1.57 1.62
N ARG A 257 10.52 2.75 1.08
CA ARG A 257 11.32 3.44 0.07
C ARG A 257 12.72 3.80 0.58
N TYR A 258 12.85 4.35 1.78
CA TYR A 258 14.17 4.63 2.38
C TYR A 258 15.02 3.37 2.53
N THR A 259 14.41 2.25 2.89
CA THR A 259 15.10 0.96 3.00
C THR A 259 15.61 0.49 1.63
N LEU A 260 14.81 0.70 0.59
CA LEU A 260 15.21 0.42 -0.79
C LEU A 260 16.35 1.34 -1.25
N ASP A 261 16.31 2.63 -0.92
CA ASP A 261 17.40 3.55 -1.27
C ASP A 261 18.74 3.12 -0.63
N GLU A 262 18.71 2.58 0.60
CA GLU A 262 19.91 2.00 1.23
C GLU A 262 20.33 0.68 0.55
N GLU A 263 19.38 -0.20 0.21
CA GLU A 263 19.67 -1.42 -0.54
C GLU A 263 20.34 -1.11 -1.89
N ARG A 264 19.86 -0.08 -2.59
CA ARG A 264 20.47 0.40 -3.83
C ARG A 264 21.92 0.79 -3.64
N ARG A 265 22.23 1.56 -2.59
CA ARG A 265 23.60 1.97 -2.29
C ARG A 265 24.50 0.76 -2.06
N ILE A 266 24.04 -0.24 -1.31
CA ILE A 266 24.79 -1.49 -1.11
C ILE A 266 25.03 -2.22 -2.43
N LEU A 267 24.04 -2.28 -3.31
CA LEU A 267 24.19 -2.88 -4.64
C LEU A 267 25.20 -2.11 -5.52
N GLU A 268 25.23 -0.78 -5.43
CA GLU A 268 26.24 0.05 -6.10
C GLU A 268 27.66 -0.20 -5.53
N GLU A 269 27.82 -0.36 -4.22
CA GLU A 269 29.09 -0.73 -3.59
C GLU A 269 29.55 -2.16 -3.97
N MET A 270 28.61 -3.10 -4.12
CA MET A 270 28.87 -4.44 -4.63
C MET A 270 29.38 -4.40 -6.09
N ASP A 271 28.87 -3.49 -6.92
CA ASP A 271 29.30 -3.34 -8.32
C ASP A 271 30.77 -2.96 -8.41
N ASP A 272 31.22 -2.02 -7.60
CA ASP A 272 32.61 -1.58 -7.60
C ASP A 272 33.54 -2.65 -7.05
N THR A 273 33.10 -3.40 -6.03
CA THR A 273 33.84 -4.54 -5.49
C THR A 273 33.99 -5.66 -6.53
N LEU A 274 32.91 -5.98 -7.27
CA LEU A 274 32.94 -7.01 -8.31
C LEU A 274 33.84 -6.64 -9.50
N LYS A 275 33.88 -5.36 -9.90
CA LYS A 275 34.87 -4.88 -10.89
C LYS A 275 36.30 -5.08 -10.40
N GLY A 276 36.57 -4.87 -9.11
CA GLY A 276 37.87 -5.17 -8.51
C GLY A 276 38.24 -6.66 -8.63
N ILE A 277 37.28 -7.54 -8.35
CA ILE A 277 37.46 -9.00 -8.47
C ILE A 277 37.68 -9.39 -9.94
N GLU A 278 36.92 -8.82 -10.88
CA GLU A 278 37.07 -9.06 -12.32
C GLU A 278 38.50 -8.77 -12.81
N ASN A 279 39.06 -7.63 -12.39
CA ASN A 279 40.43 -7.27 -12.71
C ASN A 279 41.44 -8.28 -12.13
N CYS A 280 41.20 -8.76 -10.90
CA CYS A 280 42.04 -9.76 -10.24
C CYS A 280 41.99 -11.11 -10.98
N VAL A 281 40.79 -11.60 -11.34
CA VAL A 281 40.60 -12.83 -12.11
C VAL A 281 41.29 -12.71 -13.48
N SER A 282 41.12 -11.58 -14.16
CA SER A 282 41.75 -11.32 -15.45
C SER A 282 43.28 -11.31 -15.35
N SER A 283 43.83 -10.71 -14.29
CA SER A 283 45.27 -10.70 -14.02
C SER A 283 45.82 -12.10 -13.73
N GLN A 284 45.13 -12.89 -12.91
CA GLN A 284 45.51 -14.27 -12.61
C GLN A 284 45.47 -15.17 -13.85
N GLN A 285 44.44 -15.04 -14.69
CA GLN A 285 44.36 -15.75 -15.97
C GLN A 285 45.50 -15.37 -16.91
N SER A 286 45.90 -14.09 -16.96
CA SER A 286 47.06 -13.66 -17.75
C SER A 286 48.36 -14.27 -17.21
N CYS A 287 48.58 -14.19 -15.89
CA CYS A 287 49.75 -14.76 -15.24
C CYS A 287 49.85 -16.28 -15.46
N GLN A 288 48.74 -16.99 -15.38
CA GLN A 288 48.63 -18.42 -15.68
C GLN A 288 49.05 -18.73 -17.13
N ARG A 289 48.58 -17.96 -18.12
CA ARG A 289 48.99 -18.14 -19.52
C ARG A 289 50.49 -17.92 -19.71
N ASP A 290 51.05 -16.88 -19.07
CA ASP A 290 52.48 -16.58 -19.15
C ASP A 290 53.32 -17.71 -18.52
N LEU A 291 52.89 -18.22 -17.36
CA LEU A 291 53.55 -19.35 -16.68
C LEU A 291 53.48 -20.63 -17.51
N HIS A 292 52.34 -20.94 -18.13
CA HIS A 292 52.22 -22.07 -19.07
C HIS A 292 53.17 -21.94 -20.25
N GLN A 293 53.27 -20.73 -20.82
CA GLN A 293 54.19 -20.47 -21.92
C GLN A 293 55.66 -20.65 -21.50
N GLN A 294 56.03 -20.14 -20.32
CA GLN A 294 57.38 -20.28 -19.79
C GLN A 294 57.72 -21.73 -19.45
N ASN A 295 56.80 -22.46 -18.82
CA ASN A 295 56.99 -23.88 -18.49
C ASN A 295 57.14 -24.71 -19.78
N THR A 296 56.30 -24.47 -20.80
CA THR A 296 56.43 -25.13 -22.11
C THR A 296 57.79 -24.86 -22.77
N LYS A 297 58.27 -23.61 -22.73
CA LYS A 297 59.60 -23.25 -23.25
C LYS A 297 60.70 -23.96 -22.48
N ALA A 298 60.65 -23.95 -21.15
CA ALA A 298 61.62 -24.61 -20.30
C ALA A 298 61.67 -26.13 -20.54
N LEU A 299 60.52 -26.80 -20.63
CA LEU A 299 60.41 -28.21 -20.99
C LEU A 299 61.00 -28.51 -22.37
N THR A 300 60.73 -27.65 -23.36
CA THR A 300 61.29 -27.80 -24.71
C THR A 300 62.82 -27.69 -24.69
N THR A 301 63.36 -26.73 -23.93
CA THR A 301 64.81 -26.57 -23.74
C THR A 301 65.43 -27.77 -23.00
N LEU A 302 64.76 -28.27 -21.95
CA LEU A 302 65.21 -29.46 -21.22
C LEU A 302 65.27 -30.70 -22.12
N ARG A 303 64.23 -30.96 -22.91
CA ARG A 303 64.21 -32.07 -23.89
C ARG A 303 65.27 -31.92 -24.98
N HIS A 304 65.52 -30.69 -25.43
CA HIS A 304 66.61 -30.43 -26.37
C HIS A 304 67.98 -30.77 -25.77
N HIS A 305 68.21 -30.42 -24.49
CA HIS A 305 69.43 -30.79 -23.78
C HIS A 305 69.56 -32.30 -23.55
N GLU A 306 68.44 -32.99 -23.24
CA GLU A 306 68.41 -34.46 -23.17
C GLU A 306 68.83 -35.09 -24.51
N GLN A 307 68.30 -34.59 -25.63
CA GLN A 307 68.68 -35.07 -26.96
C GLN A 307 70.17 -34.83 -27.27
N ILE A 308 70.70 -33.64 -26.96
CA ILE A 308 72.14 -33.36 -27.11
C ILE A 308 72.98 -34.34 -26.28
N GLN A 309 72.54 -34.64 -25.06
CA GLN A 309 73.22 -35.57 -24.17
C GLN A 309 73.21 -37.00 -24.73
N ASP A 310 72.08 -37.47 -25.24
CA ASP A 310 71.96 -38.78 -25.88
C ASP A 310 72.85 -38.87 -27.14
N ASP A 311 72.90 -37.81 -27.96
CA ASP A 311 73.78 -37.71 -29.13
C ASP A 311 75.26 -37.76 -28.72
N LEU A 312 75.65 -37.04 -27.67
CA LEU A 312 77.02 -37.07 -27.13
C LEU A 312 77.38 -38.46 -26.62
N VAL A 313 76.47 -39.12 -25.89
CA VAL A 313 76.68 -40.50 -25.42
C VAL A 313 76.86 -41.44 -26.60
N TYR A 314 76.06 -41.30 -27.65
CA TYR A 314 76.18 -42.11 -28.87
C TYR A 314 77.50 -41.89 -29.61
N GLU A 315 77.96 -40.65 -29.74
CA GLU A 315 79.27 -40.34 -30.33
C GLU A 315 80.43 -40.90 -29.49
N ILE A 316 80.34 -40.84 -28.15
CA ILE A 316 81.30 -41.48 -27.25
C ILE A 316 81.33 -43.00 -27.50
N TYR A 317 80.17 -43.65 -27.65
CA TYR A 317 80.11 -45.08 -27.98
C TYR A 317 80.75 -45.40 -29.35
N LYS A 318 80.48 -44.60 -30.38
CA LYS A 318 81.12 -44.76 -31.70
C LYS A 318 82.64 -44.66 -31.62
N ILE A 319 83.15 -43.63 -30.94
CA ILE A 319 84.59 -43.43 -30.75
C ILE A 319 85.20 -44.63 -30.03
N ARG A 320 84.55 -45.10 -28.95
CA ARG A 320 84.97 -46.29 -28.22
C ARG A 320 85.05 -47.52 -29.12
N TYR A 321 84.00 -47.82 -29.87
CA TYR A 321 83.98 -48.98 -30.78
C TYR A 321 85.04 -48.86 -31.90
N ALA A 322 85.26 -47.66 -32.43
CA ALA A 322 86.31 -47.41 -33.40
C ALA A 322 87.72 -47.59 -32.82
N LEU A 323 87.95 -47.16 -31.57
CA LEU A 323 89.20 -47.38 -30.84
C LEU A 323 89.41 -48.86 -30.55
N GLU A 324 88.41 -49.56 -30.02
CA GLU A 324 88.44 -51.01 -29.78
C GLU A 324 88.74 -51.77 -31.08
N ASN A 325 88.10 -51.42 -32.20
CA ASN A 325 88.40 -52.01 -33.51
C ASN A 325 89.82 -51.73 -33.98
N LYS A 326 90.34 -50.51 -33.80
CA LYS A 326 91.73 -50.17 -34.14
C LYS A 326 92.72 -50.92 -33.25
N VAL A 327 92.43 -51.09 -31.96
CA VAL A 327 93.21 -51.90 -31.03
C VAL A 327 93.22 -53.36 -31.49
N ASN A 328 92.06 -53.91 -31.87
CA ASN A 328 91.93 -55.26 -32.39
C ASN A 328 92.68 -55.45 -33.72
N LEU A 329 92.62 -54.46 -34.62
CA LEU A 329 93.39 -54.45 -35.88
C LEU A 329 94.89 -54.39 -35.63
N LEU A 330 95.36 -53.54 -34.71
CA LEU A 330 96.76 -53.49 -34.31
C LEU A 330 97.23 -54.80 -33.67
N ALA A 331 96.40 -55.41 -32.83
CA ALA A 331 96.67 -56.73 -32.26
C ALA A 331 96.73 -57.82 -33.35
N ALA A 332 95.89 -57.72 -34.39
CA ALA A 332 95.92 -58.63 -35.54
C ALA A 332 97.14 -58.38 -36.47
N PHE A 333 97.64 -57.15 -36.57
CA PHE A 333 98.85 -56.82 -37.33
C PHE A 333 100.13 -57.29 -36.61
N ASP A 334 100.12 -57.26 -35.28
CA ASP A 334 101.16 -57.85 -34.41
C ASP A 334 101.06 -59.39 -34.33
N ALA A 335 100.03 -60.01 -34.92
CA ALA A 335 99.91 -61.45 -35.01
C ALA A 335 100.84 -61.98 -36.13
N PRO A 336 101.63 -63.04 -35.89
CA PRO A 336 102.58 -63.54 -36.87
C PRO A 336 101.86 -64.00 -38.15
N VAL A 337 102.26 -63.45 -39.30
CA VAL A 337 101.88 -63.98 -40.61
C VAL A 337 102.53 -65.36 -40.74
N PHE A 338 101.75 -66.42 -40.51
CA PHE A 338 102.16 -67.75 -40.92
C PHE A 338 102.08 -67.82 -42.45
N LEU A 339 103.22 -67.56 -43.13
CA LEU A 339 103.48 -68.12 -44.44
C LEU A 339 103.65 -69.63 -44.24
N GLY A 340 102.59 -70.39 -44.51
CA GLY A 340 102.61 -71.83 -44.69
C GLY A 340 102.27 -72.15 -46.14
#